data_AF-A0A9W9W3D7-F1
#
_entry.id   AF-A0A9W9W3D7-F1
#
_cell.length_a   1.000
_cell.length_b   1.000
_cell.length_c   1.000
_cell.angle_alpha   90.00
_cell.angle_beta   90.00
_cell.angle_gamma   90.00
#
_symmetry.space_group_name_H-M   'P 1'
#
loop_
_entity.id
_entity.type
_entity.pdbx_description
1 polymer ?
#
loop_
_entity_poly.entity_id
_entity_poly.type
_entity_poly.pdbx_seq_one_letter_code
_entity_poly.pdbx_strand_id
1 'polypeptide(L)'
;MAIGPIQKQPASSPDPCSIAAQNLIGLLTPLVPDETGSSSTPLQTSSPREVLYAVQTLVSTLRPESPVFATFHDGRVHDPLGGGSYAFQKDVVEPVLFALMNDEILSNGEKEPLLSMKVTPPKIYSPCDAQLPTRPIVLHAGAQPNNSPHAGTIIVFCYAFSLARAIRDRMRATVTGTELQPPAVSVEITFIDTAPVPGHETSIEGIQYQKSYRDVPEALNTHMADYGQIIQLLSTWSDIPFETTFQSEFFSQPVMPSLLRYIIAHYETLGHQLSPKYGKIALRAACPVLGCGLAEKHGRLNLYSEETNTNSETESPKNSDSMIAFHCPRHGRHTISTSDPGEIACLEANAPARNLIRSMS
;
A
#
# COMPACT_ATOMS: atom_id res chain seq x y z
N MET A 1 23.46 -50.65 -47.12
CA MET A 1 23.17 -49.27 -46.72
C MET A 1 23.60 -49.12 -45.27
N ALA A 2 24.71 -48.41 -45.03
CA ALA A 2 25.21 -48.18 -43.68
C ALA A 2 24.51 -46.95 -43.09
N ILE A 3 23.89 -47.11 -41.92
CA ILE A 3 23.25 -46.03 -41.16
C ILE A 3 24.38 -45.22 -40.50
N GLY A 4 24.57 -43.98 -40.94
CA GLY A 4 25.56 -43.06 -40.39
C GLY A 4 25.22 -42.63 -38.95
N PRO A 5 26.21 -42.21 -38.16
CA PRO A 5 26.03 -41.88 -36.76
C PRO A 5 25.17 -40.62 -36.59
N ILE A 6 24.21 -40.70 -35.66
CA ILE A 6 23.36 -39.58 -35.24
C ILE A 6 24.27 -38.51 -34.62
N GLN A 7 24.44 -37.39 -35.31
CA GLN A 7 25.07 -36.19 -34.75
C GLN A 7 24.19 -35.67 -33.61
N LYS A 8 24.71 -35.75 -32.37
CA LYS A 8 24.14 -35.04 -31.22
C LYS A 8 24.15 -33.54 -31.53
N GLN A 9 22.96 -32.93 -31.58
CA GLN A 9 22.86 -31.47 -31.63
C GLN A 9 23.57 -30.86 -30.42
N PRO A 10 24.38 -29.80 -30.60
CA PRO A 10 25.00 -29.09 -29.48
C PRO A 10 23.93 -28.52 -28.57
N ALA A 11 24.10 -28.65 -27.26
CA ALA A 11 23.20 -28.09 -26.26
C ALA A 11 23.03 -26.59 -26.53
N SER A 12 21.78 -26.16 -26.72
CA SER A 12 21.44 -24.75 -26.93
C SER A 12 21.99 -23.92 -25.78
N SER A 13 22.71 -22.84 -26.09
CA SER A 13 23.18 -21.88 -25.09
C SER A 13 22.01 -21.41 -24.23
N PRO A 14 22.17 -21.32 -22.90
CA PRO A 14 21.11 -20.86 -22.02
C PRO A 14 20.62 -19.47 -22.42
N ASP A 15 19.30 -19.30 -22.40
CA ASP A 15 18.63 -18.04 -22.71
C ASP A 15 19.14 -16.92 -21.79
N PRO A 16 19.61 -15.78 -22.31
CA PRO A 16 20.08 -14.64 -21.52
C PRO A 16 19.11 -14.21 -20.42
N CYS A 17 17.79 -14.29 -20.66
CA CYS A 17 16.78 -14.00 -19.66
C CYS A 17 16.82 -15.00 -18.49
N SER A 18 16.98 -16.30 -18.79
CA SER A 18 17.12 -17.34 -17.76
C SER A 18 18.37 -17.12 -16.91
N ILE A 19 19.49 -16.70 -17.50
CA ILE A 19 20.73 -16.42 -16.77
C ILE A 19 20.53 -15.22 -15.84
N ALA A 20 19.95 -14.13 -16.35
CA ALA A 20 19.70 -12.93 -15.56
C ALA A 20 18.73 -13.19 -14.39
N ALA A 21 17.69 -14.01 -14.62
CA ALA A 21 16.74 -14.40 -13.59
C ALA A 21 17.40 -15.25 -12.49
N GLN A 22 18.22 -16.23 -12.87
CA GLN A 22 18.97 -17.07 -11.91
C GLN A 22 19.94 -16.24 -11.06
N ASN A 23 20.60 -15.25 -11.66
CA ASN A 23 21.50 -14.35 -10.93
C ASN A 23 20.72 -13.54 -9.88
N LEU A 24 19.55 -13.00 -10.23
CA LEU A 24 18.72 -12.27 -9.26
C LEU A 24 18.23 -13.20 -8.15
N ILE A 25 17.73 -14.38 -8.48
CA ILE A 25 17.28 -15.39 -7.50
C ILE A 25 18.42 -15.72 -6.53
N GLY A 26 19.63 -15.98 -7.03
CA GLY A 26 20.80 -16.29 -6.20
C GLY A 26 21.15 -15.20 -5.18
N LEU A 27 20.89 -13.93 -5.50
CA LEU A 27 21.09 -12.80 -4.58
C LEU A 27 19.94 -12.62 -3.58
N LEU A 28 18.72 -13.05 -3.93
CA LEU A 28 17.54 -12.91 -3.09
C LEU A 28 17.33 -14.11 -2.15
N THR A 29 17.72 -15.32 -2.56
CA THR A 29 17.54 -16.55 -1.76
C THR A 29 18.10 -16.44 -0.34
N PRO A 30 19.29 -15.85 -0.09
CA PRO A 30 19.81 -15.70 1.27
C PRO A 30 19.02 -14.73 2.14
N LEU A 31 18.17 -13.87 1.55
CA LEU A 31 17.37 -12.86 2.26
C LEU A 31 16.01 -13.40 2.70
N VAL A 32 15.59 -14.57 2.20
CA VAL A 32 14.35 -15.23 2.61
C VAL A 32 14.68 -16.07 3.85
N PRO A 33 14.13 -15.75 5.04
CA PRO A 33 14.37 -16.56 6.22
C PRO A 33 13.82 -17.98 6.00
N ASP A 34 14.64 -18.98 6.33
CA ASP A 34 14.24 -20.38 6.30
C ASP A 34 13.16 -20.60 7.37
N GLU A 35 11.95 -21.04 6.98
CA GLU A 35 10.83 -21.26 7.90
C GLU A 35 11.14 -22.34 8.96
N THR A 36 12.26 -23.04 8.83
CA THR A 36 12.63 -24.18 9.67
C THR A 36 13.48 -23.84 10.90
N GLY A 37 13.78 -22.56 11.17
CA GLY A 37 14.26 -22.12 12.48
C GLY A 37 15.63 -22.66 12.94
N SER A 38 16.45 -23.27 12.07
CA SER A 38 17.78 -23.75 12.47
C SER A 38 18.90 -22.73 12.21
N SER A 39 19.27 -22.03 13.27
CA SER A 39 20.61 -21.60 13.69
C SER A 39 21.72 -21.32 12.65
N SER A 40 22.08 -20.04 12.56
CA SER A 40 23.46 -19.50 12.66
C SER A 40 24.49 -19.88 11.58
N THR A 41 24.36 -19.29 10.40
CA THR A 41 25.55 -18.85 9.63
C THR A 41 25.37 -17.36 9.33
N PRO A 42 26.39 -16.49 9.47
CA PRO A 42 26.22 -15.07 9.18
C PRO A 42 25.73 -14.91 7.73
N LEU A 43 24.51 -14.39 7.58
CA LEU A 43 23.90 -14.11 6.28
C LEU A 43 24.89 -13.25 5.49
N GLN A 44 25.45 -13.82 4.42
CA GLN A 44 26.25 -13.07 3.47
C GLN A 44 25.26 -12.18 2.71
N THR A 45 25.01 -11.00 3.26
CA THR A 45 24.05 -10.06 2.67
C THR A 45 24.61 -9.57 1.34
N SER A 46 23.93 -9.91 0.25
CA SER A 46 24.22 -9.31 -1.05
C SER A 46 24.10 -7.79 -0.91
N SER A 47 25.05 -7.06 -1.47
CA SER A 47 25.00 -5.60 -1.40
C SER A 47 23.79 -5.11 -2.19
N PRO A 48 23.10 -4.04 -1.74
CA PRO A 48 21.99 -3.44 -2.48
C PRO A 48 22.35 -3.08 -3.94
N ARG A 49 23.64 -2.80 -4.20
CA ARG A 49 24.16 -2.53 -5.56
C ARG A 49 24.16 -3.77 -6.46
N GLU A 50 24.52 -4.93 -5.93
CA GLU A 50 24.49 -6.19 -6.70
C GLU A 50 23.06 -6.59 -7.05
N VAL A 51 22.14 -6.44 -6.09
CA VAL A 51 20.70 -6.67 -6.33
C VAL A 51 20.19 -5.73 -7.42
N LEU A 52 20.52 -4.43 -7.35
CA LEU A 52 20.15 -3.46 -8.39
C LEU A 52 20.68 -3.86 -9.76
N TYR A 53 21.96 -4.22 -9.85
CA TYR A 53 22.58 -4.61 -11.11
C TYR A 53 21.93 -5.85 -11.70
N ALA A 54 21.59 -6.84 -10.87
CA ALA A 54 20.87 -8.04 -11.30
C ALA A 54 19.45 -7.70 -11.79
N VAL A 55 18.73 -6.82 -11.09
CA VAL A 55 17.41 -6.33 -11.53
C VAL A 55 17.52 -5.60 -12.88
N GLN A 56 18.48 -4.68 -13.03
CA GLN A 56 18.70 -3.96 -14.28
C GLN A 56 19.03 -4.90 -15.44
N THR A 57 19.88 -5.91 -15.19
CA THR A 57 20.24 -6.92 -16.19
C THR A 57 19.00 -7.72 -16.62
N LEU A 58 18.22 -8.23 -15.65
CA LEU A 58 17.00 -9.00 -15.93
C LEU A 58 15.98 -8.17 -16.73
N VAL A 59 15.68 -6.96 -16.28
CA VAL A 59 14.68 -6.13 -16.97
C VAL A 59 15.16 -5.72 -18.36
N SER A 60 16.46 -5.48 -18.56
CA SER A 60 17.02 -5.22 -19.90
C SER A 60 16.88 -6.41 -20.84
N THR A 61 16.92 -7.65 -20.31
CA THR A 61 16.64 -8.85 -21.13
C THR A 61 15.15 -9.04 -21.44
N LEU A 62 14.27 -8.60 -20.53
CA LEU A 62 12.81 -8.70 -20.71
C LEU A 62 12.24 -7.61 -21.61
N ARG A 63 12.80 -6.39 -21.55
CA ARG A 63 12.34 -5.21 -22.29
C ARG A 63 13.53 -4.37 -22.77
N PRO A 64 14.26 -4.81 -23.80
CA PRO A 64 15.48 -4.14 -24.27
C PRO A 64 15.24 -2.70 -24.75
N GLU A 65 14.01 -2.39 -25.19
CA GLU A 65 13.63 -1.07 -25.71
C GLU A 65 13.12 -0.10 -24.63
N SER A 66 12.99 -0.54 -23.37
CA SER A 66 12.42 0.30 -22.30
C SER A 66 13.47 0.57 -21.23
N PRO A 67 13.86 1.85 -21.00
CA PRO A 67 14.77 2.18 -19.91
C PRO A 67 14.12 1.80 -18.57
N VAL A 68 14.91 1.14 -17.72
CA VAL A 68 14.51 0.73 -16.38
C VAL A 68 14.74 1.90 -15.44
N PHE A 69 13.67 2.52 -14.98
CA PHE A 69 13.73 3.53 -13.94
C PHE A 69 13.70 2.85 -12.57
N ALA A 70 14.87 2.43 -12.10
CA ALA A 70 15.05 1.93 -10.73
C ALA A 70 15.88 2.92 -9.92
N THR A 71 15.40 3.28 -8.72
CA THR A 71 16.12 4.15 -7.80
C THR A 71 16.32 3.41 -6.48
N PHE A 72 17.53 3.38 -5.95
CA PHE A 72 17.78 3.00 -4.56
C PHE A 72 17.94 4.26 -3.73
N HIS A 73 17.33 4.26 -2.54
CA HIS A 73 17.57 5.32 -1.58
C HIS A 73 19.02 5.22 -1.11
N ASP A 74 19.85 6.23 -1.39
CA ASP A 74 21.27 6.27 -1.06
C ASP A 74 21.55 6.72 0.39
N GLY A 75 20.49 6.82 1.20
CA GLY A 75 20.56 7.31 2.57
C GLY A 75 20.63 8.83 2.67
N ARG A 76 20.54 9.57 1.55
CA ARG A 76 20.58 11.03 1.52
C ARG A 76 19.23 11.59 1.08
N VAL A 77 18.81 12.68 1.74
CA VAL A 77 17.64 13.44 1.32
C VAL A 77 18.05 14.33 0.16
N HIS A 78 17.63 13.98 -1.05
CA HIS A 78 17.74 14.82 -2.24
C HIS A 78 16.51 15.73 -2.35
N ASP A 79 16.58 16.77 -3.19
CA ASP A 79 15.53 17.77 -3.47
C ASP A 79 14.11 17.17 -3.43
N PRO A 80 13.11 17.74 -2.72
CA PRO A 80 11.88 17.05 -2.34
C PRO A 80 10.94 16.74 -3.51
N LEU A 81 11.29 17.14 -4.74
CA LEU A 81 10.63 16.67 -5.96
C LEU A 81 10.97 15.20 -6.29
N GLY A 82 12.01 14.62 -5.67
CA GLY A 82 12.28 13.17 -5.58
C GLY A 82 12.43 12.42 -6.93
N GLY A 83 12.65 11.11 -6.85
CA GLY A 83 12.77 10.20 -8.00
C GLY A 83 11.55 10.20 -8.94
N GLY A 84 10.37 10.60 -8.43
CA GLY A 84 9.14 10.72 -9.24
C GLY A 84 9.24 11.80 -10.33
N SER A 85 9.91 12.92 -10.06
CA SER A 85 10.12 13.97 -11.08
C SER A 85 11.00 13.49 -12.25
N TYR A 86 11.92 12.56 -12.00
CA TYR A 86 12.75 11.93 -13.03
C TYR A 86 12.01 10.83 -13.81
N ALA A 87 11.17 10.04 -13.12
CA ALA A 87 10.42 8.96 -13.74
C ALA A 87 9.31 9.46 -14.70
N PHE A 88 8.75 10.65 -14.44
CA PHE A 88 7.60 11.18 -15.17
C PHE A 88 7.85 12.55 -15.83
N GLN A 89 9.10 12.86 -16.17
CA GLN A 89 9.49 14.17 -16.71
C GLN A 89 8.68 14.58 -17.95
N LYS A 90 8.29 13.61 -18.79
CA LYS A 90 7.57 13.84 -20.06
C LYS A 90 6.10 13.50 -19.97
N ASP A 91 5.76 12.47 -19.19
CA ASP A 91 4.39 11.99 -19.05
C ASP A 91 4.24 11.14 -17.79
N VAL A 92 3.13 11.33 -17.09
CA VAL A 92 2.73 10.53 -15.92
C VAL A 92 1.50 9.68 -16.22
N VAL A 93 0.69 10.04 -17.22
CA VAL A 93 -0.61 9.41 -17.44
C VAL A 93 -0.47 8.08 -18.17
N GLU A 94 0.35 7.99 -19.22
CA GLU A 94 0.53 6.74 -19.97
C GLU A 94 1.14 5.62 -19.11
N PRO A 95 2.22 5.86 -18.32
CA PRO A 95 2.75 4.83 -17.42
C PRO A 95 1.74 4.38 -16.36
N VAL A 96 0.92 5.31 -15.83
CA VAL A 96 -0.14 4.98 -14.85
C VAL A 96 -1.21 4.10 -15.49
N LEU A 97 -1.72 4.46 -16.68
CA LEU A 97 -2.69 3.63 -17.39
C LEU A 97 -2.13 2.24 -17.69
N PHE A 98 -0.89 2.16 -18.15
CA PHE A 98 -0.22 0.89 -18.41
C PHE A 98 -0.08 0.04 -17.14
N ALA A 99 0.27 0.65 -15.99
CA ALA A 99 0.35 -0.04 -14.72
C ALA A 99 -1.02 -0.61 -14.29
N LEU A 100 -2.09 0.18 -14.40
CA LEU A 100 -3.45 -0.25 -14.07
C LEU A 100 -3.92 -1.41 -14.94
N MET A 101 -3.62 -1.38 -16.24
CA MET A 101 -3.95 -2.48 -17.15
C MET A 101 -3.22 -3.78 -16.77
N ASN A 102 -1.93 -3.69 -16.43
CA ASN A 102 -1.18 -4.86 -15.99
C ASN A 102 -1.73 -5.41 -14.67
N ASP A 103 -2.10 -4.55 -13.73
CA ASP A 103 -2.72 -4.97 -12.46
C ASP A 103 -4.04 -5.72 -12.68
N GLU A 104 -4.89 -5.24 -13.59
CA GLU A 104 -6.11 -5.96 -13.98
C GLU A 104 -5.82 -7.31 -14.63
N ILE A 105 -4.81 -7.39 -15.51
CA ILE A 105 -4.40 -8.66 -16.14
C ILE A 105 -3.91 -9.65 -15.07
N LEU A 106 -3.11 -9.20 -14.11
CA LEU A 106 -2.61 -10.04 -13.02
C LEU A 106 -3.73 -10.47 -12.07
N SER A 107 -4.71 -9.60 -11.82
CA SER A 107 -5.87 -9.90 -10.98
C SER A 107 -6.84 -10.89 -11.64
N ASN A 108 -6.96 -10.84 -12.97
CA ASN A 108 -7.83 -11.72 -13.75
C ASN A 108 -7.12 -13.01 -14.19
N GLY A 109 -5.78 -13.01 -14.19
CA GLY A 109 -4.91 -14.13 -14.54
C GLY A 109 -4.86 -15.19 -13.45
N GLU A 110 -5.88 -16.05 -13.44
CA GLU A 110 -5.84 -17.43 -12.96
C GLU A 110 -5.59 -17.71 -11.47
N LYS A 111 -6.65 -18.23 -10.84
CA LYS A 111 -6.61 -19.18 -9.70
C LYS A 111 -6.05 -20.56 -10.11
N GLU A 112 -5.12 -20.64 -11.06
CA GLU A 112 -4.41 -21.88 -11.40
C GLU A 112 -3.06 -21.91 -10.67
N PRO A 113 -2.65 -23.06 -10.09
CA PRO A 113 -1.39 -23.15 -9.36
C PRO A 113 -0.20 -22.90 -10.30
N LEU A 114 0.64 -21.91 -9.96
CA LEU A 114 1.92 -21.53 -10.60
C LEU A 114 2.94 -22.67 -10.80
N LEU A 115 2.62 -23.92 -10.46
CA LEU A 115 3.49 -25.09 -10.55
C LEU A 115 3.24 -25.98 -11.79
N SER A 116 2.21 -25.73 -12.60
CA SER A 116 1.89 -26.61 -13.75
C SER A 116 2.20 -26.01 -15.13
N MET A 117 2.60 -24.73 -15.23
CA MET A 117 2.82 -24.11 -16.53
C MET A 117 4.07 -24.65 -17.22
N LYS A 118 3.85 -25.56 -18.19
CA LYS A 118 4.71 -25.63 -19.38
C LYS A 118 4.76 -24.21 -19.95
N VAL A 119 5.94 -23.59 -19.87
CA VAL A 119 6.23 -22.28 -20.45
C VAL A 119 6.01 -22.36 -21.95
N THR A 120 4.78 -22.06 -22.36
CA THR A 120 4.52 -21.61 -23.71
C THR A 120 4.85 -20.12 -23.67
N PRO A 121 5.75 -19.61 -24.52
CA PRO A 121 6.12 -18.19 -24.49
C PRO A 121 4.83 -17.35 -24.52
N PRO A 122 4.75 -16.29 -23.70
CA PRO A 122 3.56 -15.45 -23.67
C PRO A 122 3.25 -15.07 -25.11
N LYS A 123 2.02 -15.40 -25.56
CA LYS A 123 1.52 -14.90 -26.84
C LYS A 123 1.82 -13.41 -26.83
N ILE A 124 2.68 -12.98 -27.74
CA ILE A 124 2.94 -11.57 -27.98
C ILE A 124 1.58 -10.96 -28.22
N TYR A 125 1.06 -10.22 -27.24
CA TYR A 125 -0.24 -9.60 -27.33
C TYR A 125 -0.22 -8.73 -28.59
N SER A 126 -1.17 -8.98 -29.49
CA SER A 126 -1.28 -8.22 -30.72
C SER A 126 -1.47 -6.75 -30.33
N PRO A 127 -0.63 -5.79 -30.78
CA PRO A 127 -0.63 -4.39 -30.32
C PRO A 127 -1.88 -3.57 -30.68
N CYS A 128 -2.97 -4.20 -31.12
CA CYS A 128 -4.01 -3.56 -31.94
C CYS A 128 -5.40 -3.49 -31.31
N ASP A 129 -5.60 -4.00 -30.10
CA ASP A 129 -6.81 -3.70 -29.34
C ASP A 129 -6.43 -2.66 -28.29
N ALA A 130 -7.06 -1.48 -28.36
CA ALA A 130 -6.93 -0.42 -27.37
C ALA A 130 -7.38 -0.93 -25.99
N GLN A 131 -6.46 -1.59 -25.28
CA GLN A 131 -6.74 -2.06 -23.94
C GLN A 131 -6.73 -0.84 -23.03
N LEU A 132 -7.92 -0.47 -22.55
CA LEU A 132 -8.08 0.44 -21.44
C LEU A 132 -8.26 -0.38 -20.16
N PRO A 133 -7.97 0.19 -18.98
CA PRO A 133 -8.51 -0.33 -17.74
C PRO A 133 -10.03 -0.49 -17.85
N THR A 134 -10.57 -1.54 -17.25
CA THR A 134 -11.99 -1.87 -17.27
C THR A 134 -12.70 -1.45 -15.99
N ARG A 135 -11.95 -1.28 -14.90
CA ARG A 135 -12.48 -0.89 -13.59
C ARG A 135 -12.50 0.63 -13.43
N PRO A 136 -13.43 1.17 -12.62
CA PRO A 136 -13.39 2.58 -12.23
C PRO A 136 -12.04 2.96 -11.63
N ILE A 137 -11.52 4.13 -12.02
CA ILE A 137 -10.25 4.66 -11.52
C ILE A 137 -10.55 5.73 -10.48
N VAL A 138 -10.07 5.52 -9.25
CA VAL A 138 -10.24 6.47 -8.14
C VAL A 138 -8.87 6.99 -7.73
N LEU A 139 -8.70 8.32 -7.79
CA LEU A 139 -7.49 8.97 -7.31
C LEU A 139 -7.69 9.38 -5.85
N HIS A 140 -6.99 8.73 -4.94
CA HIS A 140 -7.06 9.04 -3.51
C HIS A 140 -6.09 10.16 -3.14
N ALA A 141 -6.60 11.19 -2.47
CA ALA A 141 -5.80 12.18 -1.76
C ALA A 141 -6.26 12.26 -0.29
N GLY A 142 -5.37 12.67 0.61
CA GLY A 142 -5.68 12.75 2.04
C GLY A 142 -5.28 14.08 2.65
N ALA A 143 -6.07 14.55 3.62
CA ALA A 143 -5.77 15.77 4.37
C ALA A 143 -6.10 15.59 5.85
N GLN A 144 -5.30 16.21 6.71
CA GLN A 144 -5.66 16.40 8.12
C GLN A 144 -6.47 17.69 8.22
N PRO A 145 -7.70 17.68 8.76
CA PRO A 145 -8.53 18.88 8.88
C PRO A 145 -8.13 19.74 10.11
N ASN A 146 -6.83 19.90 10.35
CA ASN A 146 -6.29 20.58 11.53
C ASN A 146 -6.08 22.09 11.34
N ASN A 147 -6.29 22.58 10.13
CA ASN A 147 -6.29 23.98 9.75
C ASN A 147 -7.12 24.18 8.48
N SER A 148 -7.37 25.44 8.10
CA SER A 148 -7.86 25.76 6.76
C SER A 148 -6.84 25.25 5.71
N PRO A 149 -7.28 24.79 4.52
CA PRO A 149 -6.39 24.19 3.52
C PRO A 149 -5.26 25.15 3.15
N HIS A 150 -4.04 24.82 3.56
CA HIS A 150 -2.87 25.62 3.21
C HIS A 150 -2.40 25.31 1.78
N ALA A 151 -1.47 26.12 1.26
CA ALA A 151 -1.00 26.01 -0.13
C ALA A 151 -0.57 24.59 -0.52
N GLY A 152 0.08 23.85 0.38
CA GLY A 152 0.48 22.46 0.14
C GLY A 152 -0.72 21.53 -0.08
N THR A 153 -1.73 21.61 0.77
CA THR A 153 -2.98 20.84 0.61
C THR A 153 -3.69 21.18 -0.70
N ILE A 154 -3.78 22.48 -1.03
CA ILE A 154 -4.41 22.95 -2.26
C ILE A 154 -3.66 22.41 -3.49
N ILE A 155 -2.33 22.45 -3.49
CA ILE A 155 -1.51 21.90 -4.59
C ILE A 155 -1.76 20.41 -4.78
N VAL A 156 -1.83 19.62 -3.70
CA VAL A 156 -2.14 18.19 -3.78
C VAL A 156 -3.52 17.95 -4.39
N PHE A 157 -4.53 18.71 -3.98
CA PHE A 157 -5.88 18.59 -4.57
C PHE A 157 -5.88 19.00 -6.04
N CYS A 158 -5.28 20.14 -6.39
CA CYS A 158 -5.12 20.57 -7.78
C CYS A 158 -4.46 19.47 -8.63
N TYR A 159 -3.42 18.83 -8.11
CA TYR A 159 -2.73 17.74 -8.78
C TYR A 159 -3.64 16.53 -8.97
N ALA A 160 -4.36 16.09 -7.94
CA ALA A 160 -5.29 14.95 -8.02
C ALA A 160 -6.36 15.18 -9.10
N PHE A 161 -7.03 16.33 -9.08
CA PHE A 161 -8.06 16.66 -10.08
C PHE A 161 -7.49 16.83 -11.49
N SER A 162 -6.31 17.45 -11.63
CA SER A 162 -5.65 17.61 -12.93
C SER A 162 -5.22 16.27 -13.53
N LEU A 163 -4.67 15.38 -12.70
CA LEU A 163 -4.27 14.04 -13.10
C LEU A 163 -5.47 13.18 -13.48
N ALA A 164 -6.54 13.20 -12.68
CA ALA A 164 -7.79 12.51 -12.98
C ALA A 164 -8.38 12.95 -14.32
N ARG A 165 -8.41 14.27 -14.58
CA ARG A 165 -8.83 14.83 -15.86
C ARG A 165 -7.94 14.35 -17.01
N ALA A 166 -6.62 14.40 -16.85
CA ALA A 166 -5.70 13.98 -17.90
C ALA A 166 -5.83 12.48 -18.22
N ILE A 167 -6.03 11.63 -17.20
CA ILE A 167 -6.33 10.20 -17.36
C ILE A 167 -7.61 10.01 -18.17
N ARG A 168 -8.72 10.65 -17.75
CA ARG A 168 -10.02 10.57 -18.44
C ARG A 168 -9.93 11.03 -19.89
N ASP A 169 -9.33 12.19 -20.12
CA ASP A 169 -9.23 12.80 -21.45
C ASP A 169 -8.39 11.93 -22.39
N ARG A 170 -7.31 11.31 -21.88
CA ARG A 170 -6.49 10.37 -22.66
C ARG A 170 -7.25 9.09 -23.01
N MET A 171 -7.92 8.47 -22.04
CA MET A 171 -8.72 7.27 -22.31
C MET A 171 -9.82 7.56 -23.35
N ARG A 172 -10.52 8.69 -23.24
CA ARG A 172 -11.52 9.15 -24.22
C ARG A 172 -10.92 9.33 -25.62
N ALA A 173 -9.73 9.94 -25.71
CA ALA A 173 -9.03 10.09 -26.98
C ALA A 173 -8.69 8.73 -27.62
N THR A 174 -8.26 7.75 -26.81
CA THR A 174 -7.92 6.39 -27.28
C THR A 174 -9.12 5.65 -27.88
N VAL A 175 -10.33 5.84 -27.33
CA VAL A 175 -11.55 5.15 -27.82
C VAL A 175 -12.38 5.98 -28.81
N THR A 176 -11.89 7.16 -29.20
CA THR A 176 -12.61 8.03 -30.14
C THR A 176 -12.78 7.30 -31.49
N GLY A 177 -14.03 7.12 -31.92
CA GLY A 177 -14.37 6.37 -33.13
C GLY A 177 -14.59 4.86 -32.93
N THR A 178 -14.59 4.40 -31.68
CA THR A 178 -14.93 3.02 -31.29
C THR A 178 -16.24 2.99 -30.49
N GLU A 179 -16.83 1.79 -30.31
CA GLU A 179 -18.00 1.59 -29.44
C GLU A 179 -17.62 1.47 -27.94
N LEU A 180 -16.32 1.50 -27.62
CA LEU A 180 -15.83 1.33 -26.25
C LEU A 180 -16.09 2.57 -25.41
N GLN A 181 -16.54 2.34 -24.18
CA GLN A 181 -16.70 3.38 -23.15
C GLN A 181 -15.53 3.26 -22.16
N PRO A 182 -14.78 4.34 -21.89
CA PRO A 182 -13.75 4.32 -20.88
C PRO A 182 -14.40 4.23 -19.49
N PRO A 183 -13.73 3.64 -18.49
CA PRO A 183 -14.27 3.57 -17.14
C PRO A 183 -14.39 4.97 -16.53
N ALA A 184 -15.23 5.08 -15.50
CA ALA A 184 -15.35 6.31 -14.72
C ALA A 184 -14.03 6.66 -14.03
N VAL A 185 -13.73 7.96 -13.98
CA VAL A 185 -12.58 8.51 -13.23
C VAL A 185 -13.09 9.49 -12.20
N SER A 186 -12.65 9.34 -10.96
CA SER A 186 -13.08 10.19 -9.83
C SER A 186 -11.93 10.47 -8.87
N VAL A 187 -12.14 11.44 -7.98
CA VAL A 187 -11.21 11.76 -6.88
C VAL A 187 -11.88 11.44 -5.55
N GLU A 188 -11.18 10.74 -4.67
CA GLU A 188 -11.61 10.55 -3.28
C GLU A 188 -10.70 11.35 -2.34
N ILE A 189 -11.29 12.20 -1.50
CA ILE A 189 -10.58 12.95 -0.47
C ILE A 189 -10.86 12.31 0.90
N THR A 190 -9.86 11.63 1.45
CA THR A 190 -9.95 11.09 2.81
C THR A 190 -9.51 12.12 3.84
N PHE A 191 -10.42 12.56 4.70
CA PHE A 191 -10.10 13.36 5.87
C PHE A 191 -9.59 12.47 7.01
N ILE A 192 -8.39 12.78 7.50
CA ILE A 192 -7.75 12.08 8.61
C ILE A 192 -8.27 12.72 9.92
N ASP A 193 -9.54 12.43 10.24
CA ASP A 193 -10.23 12.83 11.47
C ASP A 193 -9.58 12.21 12.73
N THR A 194 -8.73 11.21 12.56
CA THR A 194 -7.94 10.61 13.66
C THR A 194 -6.67 11.40 14.03
N ALA A 195 -6.40 12.51 13.34
CA ALA A 195 -5.26 13.38 13.68
C ALA A 195 -5.44 13.96 15.11
N PRO A 196 -4.35 14.16 15.87
CA PRO A 196 -4.43 14.76 17.20
C PRO A 196 -4.96 16.19 17.15
N VAL A 197 -5.83 16.54 18.09
CA VAL A 197 -6.28 17.92 18.29
C VAL A 197 -5.26 18.65 19.18
N PRO A 198 -4.69 19.79 18.74
CA PRO A 198 -3.82 20.61 19.58
C PRO A 198 -4.48 20.96 20.92
N GLY A 199 -3.71 20.87 22.00
CA GLY A 199 -4.21 21.15 23.36
C GLY A 199 -5.04 20.03 24.00
N HIS A 200 -5.30 18.92 23.30
CA HIS A 200 -6.00 17.74 23.83
C HIS A 200 -5.08 16.53 24.03
N GLU A 201 -3.78 16.79 24.15
CA GLU A 201 -2.76 15.80 24.47
C GLU A 201 -2.49 15.79 25.97
N THR A 202 -2.18 14.61 26.53
CA THR A 202 -1.77 14.48 27.92
C THR A 202 -0.68 13.43 28.07
N SER A 203 0.20 13.60 29.05
CA SER A 203 1.24 12.64 29.37
C SER A 203 1.00 12.09 30.77
N ILE A 204 0.84 10.78 30.88
CA ILE A 204 0.62 10.07 32.14
C ILE A 204 1.68 8.99 32.22
N GLU A 205 2.52 9.03 33.25
CA GLU A 205 3.60 8.05 33.47
C GLU A 205 4.57 7.90 32.27
N GLY A 206 4.82 8.99 31.55
CA GLY A 206 5.70 8.97 30.36
C GLY A 206 5.08 8.33 29.12
N ILE A 207 3.77 8.06 29.14
CA ILE A 207 2.96 7.63 28.00
C ILE A 207 2.15 8.82 27.47
N GLN A 208 2.22 9.06 26.16
CA GLN A 208 1.46 10.13 25.51
C GLN A 208 0.10 9.63 25.08
N TYR A 209 -0.94 10.34 25.50
CA TYR A 209 -2.33 10.13 25.09
C TYR A 209 -2.84 11.36 24.36
N GLN A 210 -3.80 11.16 23.46
CA GLN A 210 -4.39 12.22 22.66
C GLN A 210 -5.87 11.96 22.40
N LYS A 211 -6.63 13.04 22.20
CA LYS A 211 -7.92 12.98 21.51
C LYS A 211 -7.74 13.33 20.04
N SER A 212 -8.53 12.70 19.17
CA SER A 212 -8.55 13.01 17.75
C SER A 212 -9.67 13.98 17.38
N TYR A 213 -9.65 14.53 16.16
CA TYR A 213 -10.71 15.41 15.65
C TYR A 213 -12.07 14.70 15.62
N ARG A 214 -12.08 13.37 15.45
CA ARG A 214 -13.27 12.52 15.58
C ARG A 214 -13.96 12.67 16.95
N ASP A 215 -13.17 12.72 18.02
CA ASP A 215 -13.66 12.84 19.40
C ASP A 215 -13.89 14.30 19.84
N VAL A 216 -13.59 15.28 18.98
CA VAL A 216 -13.78 16.72 19.23
C VAL A 216 -14.47 17.37 18.02
N PRO A 217 -15.79 17.15 17.82
CA PRO A 217 -16.50 17.57 16.62
C PRO A 217 -16.44 19.07 16.32
N GLU A 218 -16.36 19.90 17.37
CA GLU A 218 -16.21 21.36 17.25
C GLU A 218 -14.90 21.72 16.55
N ALA A 219 -13.80 21.06 16.93
CA ALA A 219 -12.49 21.26 16.32
C ALA A 219 -12.49 20.77 14.87
N LEU A 220 -13.13 19.62 14.59
CA LEU A 220 -13.25 19.08 13.23
C LEU A 220 -13.98 20.07 12.32
N ASN A 221 -15.16 20.52 12.75
CA ASN A 221 -16.04 21.36 11.94
C ASN A 221 -15.51 22.78 11.71
N THR A 222 -14.48 23.21 12.44
CA THR A 222 -13.90 24.57 12.34
C THR A 222 -13.42 24.88 10.92
N HIS A 223 -12.89 23.90 10.18
CA HIS A 223 -12.28 24.13 8.86
C HIS A 223 -12.94 23.39 7.70
N MET A 224 -13.89 22.48 7.95
CA MET A 224 -14.47 21.61 6.92
C MET A 224 -15.16 22.39 5.79
N ALA A 225 -15.75 23.55 6.08
CA ALA A 225 -16.38 24.40 5.08
C ALA A 225 -15.37 24.90 4.02
N ASP A 226 -14.13 25.22 4.43
CA ASP A 226 -13.08 25.70 3.54
C ASP A 226 -12.63 24.59 2.58
N TYR A 227 -12.49 23.36 3.09
CA TYR A 227 -12.21 22.19 2.28
C TYR A 227 -13.31 21.94 1.25
N GLY A 228 -14.58 21.96 1.69
CA GLY A 228 -15.73 21.73 0.80
C GLY A 228 -15.77 22.73 -0.36
N GLN A 229 -15.53 24.02 -0.08
CA GLN A 229 -15.50 25.05 -1.11
C GLN A 229 -14.40 24.81 -2.15
N ILE A 230 -13.17 24.50 -1.70
CA ILE A 230 -12.03 24.27 -2.60
C ILE A 230 -12.24 23.02 -3.45
N ILE A 231 -12.68 21.91 -2.86
CA ILE A 231 -12.87 20.65 -3.59
C ILE A 231 -14.01 20.80 -4.62
N GLN A 232 -15.10 21.47 -4.25
CA GLN A 232 -16.20 21.75 -5.17
C GLN A 232 -15.75 22.61 -6.36
N LEU A 233 -14.91 23.63 -6.11
CA LEU A 233 -14.33 24.47 -7.16
C LEU A 233 -13.47 23.65 -8.12
N LEU A 234 -12.60 22.79 -7.58
CA LEU A 234 -11.72 21.94 -8.38
C LEU A 234 -12.49 20.90 -9.19
N SER A 235 -13.52 20.28 -8.62
CA SER A 235 -14.43 19.39 -9.33
C SER A 235 -15.10 20.10 -10.50
N THR A 236 -15.63 21.30 -10.26
CA THR A 236 -16.28 22.12 -11.31
C THR A 236 -15.31 22.51 -12.42
N TRP A 237 -14.06 22.87 -12.09
CA TRP A 237 -13.05 23.26 -13.08
C TRP A 237 -12.48 22.11 -13.89
N SER A 238 -12.39 20.93 -13.29
CA SER A 238 -11.84 19.73 -13.92
C SER A 238 -12.90 18.87 -14.61
N ASP A 239 -14.18 19.08 -14.28
CA ASP A 239 -15.28 18.19 -14.66
C ASP A 239 -15.06 16.74 -14.17
N ILE A 240 -14.48 16.61 -12.97
CA ILE A 240 -14.22 15.31 -12.33
C ILE A 240 -15.06 15.20 -11.06
N PRO A 241 -15.88 14.15 -10.91
CA PRO A 241 -16.65 13.92 -9.70
C PRO A 241 -15.72 13.58 -8.53
N PHE A 242 -16.18 13.89 -7.32
CA PHE A 242 -15.45 13.56 -6.11
C PHE A 242 -16.34 13.03 -5.01
N GLU A 243 -15.70 12.29 -4.10
CA GLU A 243 -16.27 11.88 -2.83
C GLU A 243 -15.34 12.29 -1.68
N THR A 244 -15.92 12.48 -0.50
CA THR A 244 -15.18 12.73 0.72
C THR A 244 -15.45 11.62 1.72
N THR A 245 -14.40 11.07 2.31
CA THR A 245 -14.49 9.97 3.28
C THR A 245 -13.72 10.35 4.55
N PHE A 246 -14.04 9.72 5.68
CA PHE A 246 -13.17 9.74 6.86
C PHE A 246 -12.40 8.43 6.99
N GLN A 247 -11.52 8.38 7.98
CA GLN A 247 -10.71 7.19 8.21
C GLN A 247 -11.56 5.99 8.67
N SER A 248 -12.69 6.22 9.33
CA SER A 248 -13.63 5.16 9.71
C SER A 248 -14.09 4.34 8.51
N GLU A 249 -14.38 4.99 7.40
CA GLU A 249 -14.85 4.39 6.15
C GLU A 249 -13.72 3.60 5.49
N PHE A 250 -12.48 4.10 5.55
CA PHE A 250 -11.30 3.35 5.12
C PHE A 250 -11.13 2.05 5.92
N PHE A 251 -11.29 2.09 7.24
CA PHE A 251 -11.24 0.88 8.07
C PHE A 251 -12.49 0.00 7.93
N SER A 252 -13.59 0.51 7.38
CA SER A 252 -14.82 -0.27 7.14
C SER A 252 -14.77 -1.12 5.87
N GLN A 253 -13.67 -1.08 5.11
CA GLN A 253 -13.57 -1.84 3.86
C GLN A 253 -13.56 -3.36 4.11
N PRO A 254 -14.21 -4.17 3.25
CA PRO A 254 -14.32 -5.62 3.43
C PRO A 254 -12.99 -6.39 3.53
N VAL A 255 -11.89 -5.82 3.01
CA VAL A 255 -10.54 -6.41 3.06
C VAL A 255 -9.86 -6.22 4.43
N MET A 256 -10.33 -5.26 5.23
CA MET A 256 -9.69 -4.87 6.49
C MET A 256 -9.60 -6.01 7.52
N PRO A 257 -10.62 -6.86 7.74
CA PRO A 257 -10.49 -8.03 8.60
C PRO A 257 -9.29 -8.93 8.26
N SER A 258 -9.12 -9.31 6.99
CA SER A 258 -8.00 -10.15 6.56
C SER A 258 -6.65 -9.46 6.70
N LEU A 259 -6.59 -8.18 6.34
CA LEU A 259 -5.38 -7.37 6.41
C LEU A 259 -4.96 -7.18 7.87
N LEU A 260 -5.90 -6.89 8.78
CA LEU A 260 -5.61 -6.76 10.20
C LEU A 260 -5.15 -8.07 10.82
N ARG A 261 -5.73 -9.22 10.45
CA ARG A 261 -5.22 -10.53 10.89
C ARG A 261 -3.77 -10.73 10.49
N TYR A 262 -3.39 -10.36 9.26
CA TYR A 262 -1.99 -10.39 8.83
C TYR A 262 -1.12 -9.43 9.66
N ILE A 263 -1.56 -8.18 9.85
CA ILE A 263 -0.82 -7.20 10.66
C ILE A 263 -0.61 -7.70 12.09
N ILE A 264 -1.63 -8.31 12.69
CA ILE A 264 -1.58 -8.90 14.02
C ILE A 264 -0.61 -10.09 14.04
N ALA A 265 -0.68 -10.99 13.06
CA ALA A 265 0.25 -12.13 12.98
C ALA A 265 1.73 -11.71 12.83
N HIS A 266 1.98 -10.54 12.25
CA HIS A 266 3.32 -10.02 11.98
C HIS A 266 3.69 -8.77 12.79
N TYR A 267 3.02 -8.55 13.94
CA TYR A 267 3.09 -7.26 14.65
C TYR A 267 4.50 -6.89 15.10
N GLU A 268 5.34 -7.87 15.45
CA GLU A 268 6.71 -7.63 15.91
C GLU A 268 7.62 -7.12 14.79
N THR A 269 7.66 -7.84 13.68
CA THR A 269 8.48 -7.46 12.52
C THR A 269 8.02 -6.12 11.96
N LEU A 270 6.71 -5.96 11.74
CA LEU A 270 6.13 -4.71 11.24
C LEU A 270 6.33 -3.56 12.24
N GLY A 271 6.22 -3.83 13.55
CA GLY A 271 6.45 -2.84 14.60
C GLY A 271 7.86 -2.26 14.58
N HIS A 272 8.88 -3.10 14.39
CA HIS A 272 10.28 -2.64 14.28
C HIS A 272 10.57 -1.90 12.98
N GLN A 273 9.90 -2.27 11.88
CA GLN A 273 10.05 -1.58 10.59
C GLN A 273 9.35 -0.22 10.59
N LEU A 274 8.12 -0.14 11.11
CA LEU A 274 7.31 1.08 11.10
C LEU A 274 7.61 2.03 12.26
N SER A 275 8.05 1.49 13.39
CA SER A 275 8.38 2.26 14.59
C SER A 275 9.66 1.74 15.25
N PRO A 276 10.86 1.96 14.65
CA PRO A 276 12.12 1.45 15.19
C PRO A 276 12.38 1.83 16.65
N LYS A 277 11.85 2.98 17.10
CA LYS A 277 11.98 3.46 18.47
C LYS A 277 11.21 2.62 19.50
N TYR A 278 10.04 2.10 19.13
CA TYR A 278 9.13 1.45 20.07
C TYR A 278 8.89 -0.04 19.79
N GLY A 279 9.23 -0.53 18.59
CA GLY A 279 9.03 -1.93 18.20
C GLY A 279 7.56 -2.35 18.17
N LYS A 280 6.63 -1.39 18.16
CA LYS A 280 5.17 -1.62 18.19
C LYS A 280 4.50 -0.87 17.05
N ILE A 281 3.43 -1.45 16.52
CA ILE A 281 2.60 -0.79 15.50
C ILE A 281 1.73 0.25 16.20
N ALA A 282 1.80 1.49 15.74
CA ALA A 282 0.99 2.59 16.24
C ALA A 282 -0.44 2.57 15.65
N LEU A 283 -1.11 1.42 15.82
CA LEU A 283 -2.56 1.32 15.80
C LEU A 283 -3.11 1.85 17.12
N ARG A 284 -4.25 2.51 17.07
CA ARG A 284 -4.90 3.09 18.24
C ARG A 284 -6.39 2.88 18.15
N ALA A 285 -7.05 2.90 19.30
CA ALA A 285 -8.49 3.00 19.40
C ALA A 285 -8.80 3.93 20.56
N ALA A 286 -9.64 4.93 20.30
CA ALA A 286 -10.12 5.81 21.34
C ALA A 286 -10.88 5.02 22.42
N CYS A 287 -10.78 5.45 23.67
CA CYS A 287 -11.53 4.84 24.76
C CYS A 287 -13.04 4.95 24.48
N PRO A 288 -13.79 3.82 24.50
CA PRO A 288 -15.21 3.80 24.12
C PRO A 288 -16.13 4.43 25.17
N VAL A 289 -15.61 4.76 26.36
CA VAL A 289 -16.40 5.42 27.41
C VAL A 289 -16.77 6.83 26.96
N LEU A 290 -18.07 7.12 26.92
CA LEU A 290 -18.63 8.40 26.48
C LEU A 290 -17.93 9.59 27.15
N GLY A 291 -17.44 10.52 26.33
CA GLY A 291 -16.70 11.72 26.78
C GLY A 291 -15.20 11.50 27.04
N CYS A 292 -14.70 10.26 27.02
CA CYS A 292 -13.28 9.98 27.19
C CYS A 292 -12.47 10.28 25.93
N GLY A 293 -12.58 9.47 24.87
CA GLY A 293 -11.89 9.70 23.60
C GLY A 293 -10.35 9.67 23.67
N LEU A 294 -9.76 9.19 24.76
CA LEU A 294 -8.29 9.11 24.88
C LEU A 294 -7.78 7.85 24.18
N ALA A 295 -6.76 8.03 23.34
CA ALA A 295 -5.99 6.95 22.73
C ALA A 295 -4.49 7.13 22.98
N GLU A 296 -3.76 6.04 23.21
CA GLU A 296 -2.30 6.09 23.34
C GLU A 296 -1.65 6.33 21.97
N LYS A 297 -0.68 7.25 21.90
CA LYS A 297 -0.18 7.79 20.63
C LYS A 297 0.65 6.81 19.81
N HIS A 298 1.36 5.89 20.46
CA HIS A 298 2.44 5.11 19.83
C HIS A 298 2.18 3.59 19.77
N GLY A 299 1.02 3.12 20.21
CA GLY A 299 0.69 1.69 20.36
C GLY A 299 1.52 0.95 21.41
N ARG A 300 2.18 1.65 22.35
CA ARG A 300 3.16 1.07 23.29
C ARG A 300 2.54 0.08 24.28
N LEU A 301 1.26 0.25 24.56
CA LEU A 301 0.51 -0.56 25.52
C LEU A 301 -0.44 -1.55 24.83
N ASN A 302 -0.38 -1.63 23.48
CA ASN A 302 -1.21 -2.55 22.72
C ASN A 302 -0.77 -3.99 22.98
N LEU A 303 -1.74 -4.88 23.22
CA LEU A 303 -1.53 -6.32 23.22
C LEU A 303 -2.22 -6.93 22.01
N TYR A 304 -1.57 -7.93 21.43
CA TYR A 304 -2.05 -8.67 20.27
C TYR A 304 -2.34 -10.12 20.69
N SER A 305 -3.39 -10.75 20.16
CA SER A 305 -3.83 -12.09 20.60
C SER A 305 -2.77 -13.20 20.45
N GLU A 306 -1.80 -13.04 19.54
CA GLU A 306 -0.66 -13.97 19.43
C GLU A 306 0.29 -13.90 20.64
N GLU A 307 0.42 -12.72 21.27
CA GLU A 307 1.23 -12.50 22.47
C GLU A 307 0.62 -13.23 23.70
N THR A 308 -0.70 -13.44 23.69
CA THR A 308 -1.46 -14.06 24.80
C THR A 308 -1.58 -15.58 24.73
N ASN A 309 -1.32 -16.20 23.57
CA ASN A 309 -1.51 -17.64 23.34
C ASN A 309 -0.27 -18.50 23.66
N THR A 310 0.81 -17.90 24.15
CA THR A 310 2.11 -18.55 24.39
C THR A 310 2.14 -19.58 25.54
N ASN A 311 0.99 -19.93 26.14
CA ASN A 311 0.90 -20.92 27.23
C ASN A 311 -0.11 -22.06 27.00
N SER A 312 -0.67 -22.22 25.79
CA SER A 312 -1.61 -23.33 25.51
C SER A 312 -1.16 -24.14 24.29
N GLU A 313 -0.29 -25.13 24.52
CA GLU A 313 -0.02 -26.20 23.57
C GLU A 313 -1.26 -27.08 23.40
N THR A 314 -2.21 -26.67 22.56
CA THR A 314 -3.25 -27.57 22.03
C THR A 314 -3.94 -26.95 20.82
N GLU A 315 -3.73 -27.60 19.68
CA GLU A 315 -4.53 -27.61 18.45
C GLU A 315 -4.99 -26.26 17.84
N SER A 316 -4.48 -25.99 16.64
CA SER A 316 -4.80 -24.84 15.80
C SER A 316 -6.29 -24.65 15.53
N PRO A 317 -6.86 -23.45 15.70
CA PRO A 317 -8.02 -23.02 14.96
C PRO A 317 -7.57 -22.22 13.74
N LYS A 318 -7.71 -22.81 12.55
CA LYS A 318 -7.88 -22.00 11.33
C LYS A 318 -9.17 -21.19 11.52
N ASN A 319 -9.06 -19.86 11.56
CA ASN A 319 -10.06 -18.87 12.04
C ASN A 319 -10.11 -18.62 13.56
N SER A 320 -8.96 -18.42 14.22
CA SER A 320 -8.99 -17.71 15.50
C SER A 320 -9.34 -16.24 15.27
N ASP A 321 -10.33 -15.75 16.02
CA ASP A 321 -10.67 -14.34 16.05
C ASP A 321 -9.49 -13.54 16.62
N SER A 322 -8.75 -12.82 15.77
CA SER A 322 -7.61 -12.03 16.22
C SER A 322 -8.12 -10.77 16.93
N MET A 323 -7.52 -10.43 18.06
CA MET A 323 -7.93 -9.29 18.87
C MET A 323 -6.76 -8.35 19.15
N ILE A 324 -7.07 -7.06 19.29
CA ILE A 324 -6.14 -6.03 19.75
C ILE A 324 -6.70 -5.42 21.04
N ALA A 325 -5.93 -5.45 22.12
CA ALA A 325 -6.28 -4.79 23.37
C ALA A 325 -5.54 -3.45 23.50
N PHE A 326 -6.28 -2.38 23.76
CA PHE A 326 -5.81 -1.03 24.00
C PHE A 326 -5.92 -0.68 25.49
N HIS A 327 -5.27 0.41 25.91
CA HIS A 327 -5.29 0.87 27.29
C HIS A 327 -5.71 2.34 27.39
N CYS A 328 -6.75 2.61 28.17
CA CYS A 328 -7.13 3.93 28.63
C CYS A 328 -6.62 4.15 30.07
N PRO A 329 -5.94 5.27 30.35
CA PRO A 329 -5.39 5.53 31.68
C PRO A 329 -6.48 5.83 32.72
N ARG A 330 -7.73 6.03 32.29
CA ARG A 330 -8.88 6.30 33.18
C ARG A 330 -9.81 5.11 33.34
N HIS A 331 -9.97 4.29 32.31
CA HIS A 331 -11.01 3.26 32.24
C HIS A 331 -10.45 1.84 32.04
N GLY A 332 -9.13 1.68 32.00
CA GLY A 332 -8.49 0.37 31.85
C GLY A 332 -8.47 -0.11 30.40
N ARG A 333 -8.46 -1.43 30.22
CA ARG A 333 -8.30 -2.07 28.91
C ARG A 333 -9.64 -2.17 28.16
N HIS A 334 -9.58 -2.00 26.85
CA HIS A 334 -10.68 -2.28 25.91
C HIS A 334 -10.14 -3.00 24.68
N THR A 335 -10.97 -3.76 23.98
CA THR A 335 -10.56 -4.65 22.89
C THR A 335 -11.28 -4.33 21.59
N ILE A 336 -10.64 -4.66 20.47
CA ILE A 336 -11.23 -4.71 19.14
C ILE A 336 -10.99 -6.10 18.56
N SER A 337 -12.06 -6.74 18.10
CA SER A 337 -12.09 -7.99 17.35
C SER A 337 -11.94 -7.72 15.86
N THR A 338 -11.11 -8.53 15.19
CA THR A 338 -11.00 -8.50 13.71
C THR A 338 -12.19 -9.15 13.01
N SER A 339 -13.09 -9.81 13.74
CA SER A 339 -14.32 -10.37 13.20
C SER A 339 -15.50 -9.40 13.24
N ASP A 340 -15.38 -8.26 13.93
CA ASP A 340 -16.39 -7.21 13.97
C ASP A 340 -15.97 -5.99 13.13
N PRO A 341 -16.56 -5.80 11.93
CA PRO A 341 -16.29 -4.64 11.09
C PRO A 341 -16.60 -3.29 11.77
N GLY A 342 -17.59 -3.26 12.67
CA GLY A 342 -17.95 -2.06 13.43
C GLY A 342 -16.86 -1.65 14.41
N GLU A 343 -16.24 -2.61 15.08
CA GLU A 343 -15.10 -2.35 15.96
C GLU A 343 -13.85 -1.96 15.17
N ILE A 344 -13.60 -2.60 14.02
CA ILE A 344 -12.49 -2.24 13.13
C ILE A 344 -12.59 -0.78 12.67
N ALA A 345 -13.79 -0.29 12.35
CA ALA A 345 -14.02 1.08 11.92
C ALA A 345 -13.58 2.14 12.97
N CYS A 346 -13.52 1.75 14.25
CA CYS A 346 -13.04 2.60 15.33
C CYS A 346 -11.50 2.74 15.36
N LEU A 347 -10.77 1.93 14.61
CA LEU A 347 -9.32 1.98 14.58
C LEU A 347 -8.79 3.29 14.00
N GLU A 348 -7.66 3.69 14.56
CA GLU A 348 -6.85 4.79 14.10
C GLU A 348 -5.43 4.30 13.82
N ALA A 349 -4.77 4.93 12.87
CA ALA A 349 -3.42 4.60 12.46
C ALA A 349 -2.64 5.89 12.21
N ASN A 350 -1.41 5.94 12.71
CA ASN A 350 -0.48 7.00 12.35
C ASN A 350 -0.08 6.89 10.86
N ALA A 351 0.66 7.88 10.36
CA ALA A 351 0.99 7.94 8.93
C ALA A 351 1.72 6.68 8.40
N PRO A 352 2.78 6.14 9.06
CA PRO A 352 3.42 4.89 8.63
C PRO A 352 2.46 3.69 8.57
N ALA A 353 1.69 3.44 9.65
CA ALA A 353 0.77 2.30 9.69
C ALA A 353 -0.36 2.44 8.66
N ARG A 354 -0.91 3.66 8.50
CA ARG A 354 -1.93 3.93 7.48
C ARG A 354 -1.40 3.71 6.07
N ASN A 355 -0.17 4.12 5.79
CA ASN A 355 0.45 3.90 4.47
C ASN A 355 0.66 2.40 4.20
N LEU A 356 1.12 1.63 5.20
CA LEU A 356 1.21 0.17 5.07
C LEU A 356 -0.15 -0.43 4.72
N ILE A 357 -1.20 -0.11 5.48
CA ILE A 357 -2.54 -0.65 5.26
C ILE A 357 -3.05 -0.29 3.86
N ARG A 358 -2.86 0.96 3.42
CA ARG A 358 -3.24 1.40 2.07
C ARG A 358 -2.49 0.70 0.94
N SER A 359 -1.24 0.30 1.16
CA SER A 359 -0.48 -0.44 0.15
C SER A 359 -0.83 -1.92 0.10
N MET A 360 -1.52 -2.43 1.12
CA MET A 360 -1.94 -3.83 1.22
C MET A 360 -3.43 -4.06 0.91
N SER A 361 -4.23 -2.99 0.90
CA SER A 361 -5.65 -2.97 0.50
C SER A 361 -5.80 -2.78 -1.00
#